data_AF-A0A9D2AMK4-F1
#
_entry.id   AF-A0A9D2AMK4-F1
#
_cell.length_a   1.000
_cell.length_b   1.000
_cell.length_c   1.000
_cell.angle_alpha   90.00
_cell.angle_beta   90.00
_cell.angle_gamma   90.00
#
_symmetry.space_group_name_H-M   'P 1'
#
loop_
_entity.id
_entity.type
_entity.pdbx_description
1 polymer ?
#
loop_
_entity_poly.entity_id
_entity_poly.type
_entity_poly.pdbx_seq_one_letter_code
_entity_poly.pdbx_strand_id
1 'polypeptide(L)' 'MGENKEVDNVCTAIERLKRENLEKGIEEGKILLVKTLLLNGLSTEEVKKYAAVTDQEIQRAKELS' A
#
# COMPACT_ATOMS: atom_id res chain seq x y z
N MET A 1 -23.61 18.77 -29.92
CA MET A 1 -22.75 17.64 -29.51
C MET A 1 -21.56 18.20 -28.75
N GLY A 2 -21.65 18.35 -27.42
CA GLY A 2 -20.60 19.00 -26.64
C GLY A 2 -20.48 18.58 -25.17
N GLU A 3 -21.36 17.70 -24.66
CA GLU A 3 -21.53 17.53 -23.21
C GLU A 3 -20.75 16.36 -22.57
N ASN A 4 -20.03 15.53 -23.33
CA ASN A 4 -19.38 14.33 -22.75
C ASN A 4 -17.92 14.50 -22.28
N LYS A 5 -17.17 15.51 -22.76
CA LYS A 5 -15.73 15.59 -22.45
C LYS A 5 -15.42 15.92 -20.98
N GLU A 6 -16.29 16.68 -20.32
CA GLU A 6 -16.08 17.02 -18.90
C GLU A 6 -16.42 15.86 -17.97
N VAL A 7 -17.51 15.14 -18.23
CA VAL A 7 -17.90 13.98 -17.43
C VAL A 7 -16.89 12.83 -17.56
N ASP A 8 -16.38 12.59 -18.77
CA ASP A 8 -15.33 11.58 -19.02
C ASP A 8 -14.02 11.90 -18.27
N ASN A 9 -13.69 13.20 -18.12
CA ASN A 9 -12.50 13.63 -17.40
C ASN A 9 -12.63 13.42 -15.88
N VAL A 10 -13.82 13.70 -15.32
CA VAL A 10 -14.08 13.54 -13.88
C VAL A 10 -14.12 12.06 -13.52
N CYS A 11 -14.75 11.23 -14.35
CA CYS A 11 -14.79 9.78 -14.14
C CYS A 11 -13.36 9.19 -14.12
N THR A 12 -12.52 9.59 -15.09
CA THR A 12 -11.11 9.18 -15.15
C THR A 12 -10.31 9.65 -13.92
N ALA A 13 -10.53 10.89 -13.46
CA ALA A 13 -9.90 11.43 -12.27
C ALA A 13 -10.30 10.65 -11.00
N ILE A 14 -11.58 10.33 -10.86
CA ILE A 14 -12.09 9.53 -9.73
C ILE A 14 -11.48 8.12 -9.74
N GLU A 15 -11.37 7.47 -10.90
CA GLU A 15 -10.73 6.16 -11.00
C GLU A 15 -9.25 6.19 -10.62
N ARG A 16 -8.52 7.25 -10.99
CA ARG A 16 -7.13 7.45 -10.58
C ARG A 16 -7.02 7.61 -9.07
N LEU A 17 -7.82 8.50 -8.48
CA LEU A 17 -7.84 8.71 -7.02
C LEU A 17 -8.20 7.42 -6.27
N LYS A 18 -9.15 6.62 -6.78
CA LYS A 18 -9.49 5.33 -6.19
C LYS A 18 -8.31 4.36 -6.22
N ARG A 19 -7.61 4.23 -7.36
CA ARG A 19 -6.42 3.39 -7.48
C ARG A 19 -5.32 3.83 -6.53
N GLU A 20 -4.99 5.12 -6.52
CA GLU A 20 -3.95 5.68 -5.65
C GLU A 20 -4.27 5.46 -4.16
N ASN A 21 -5.52 5.66 -3.75
CA ASN A 21 -5.92 5.44 -2.36
C ASN A 21 -5.93 3.96 -1.97
N LEU A 22 -6.30 3.06 -2.90
CA LEU A 22 -6.20 1.62 -2.67
C LEU A 22 -4.74 1.18 -2.54
N GLU A 23 -3.86 1.66 -3.41
CA GLU A 23 -2.42 1.36 -3.35
C GLU A 23 -1.80 1.84 -2.05
N LYS A 24 -2.11 3.07 -1.62
CA LYS A 24 -1.67 3.61 -0.33
C LYS A 24 -2.18 2.79 0.85
N GLY A 25 -3.46 2.42 0.85
CA GLY A 25 -4.05 1.61 1.93
C GLY A 25 -3.41 0.21 2.03
N ILE A 26 -3.08 -0.40 0.88
CA ILE A 26 -2.35 -1.67 0.84
C ILE A 26 -0.93 -1.50 1.40
N GLU A 27 -0.22 -0.43 1.03
CA GLU A 27 1.14 -0.14 1.53
C GLU A 27 1.13 0.10 3.05
N GLU A 28 0.24 0.94 3.55
CA GLU A 28 0.09 1.20 4.99
C GLU A 28 -0.26 -0.07 5.77
N GLY A 29 -1.16 -0.91 5.24
CA GLY A 29 -1.53 -2.18 5.84
C GLY A 29 -0.36 -3.16 5.94
N LYS A 30 0.47 -3.25 4.88
CA LYS A 30 1.70 -4.05 4.90
C LYS A 30 2.72 -3.55 5.92
N ILE A 31 2.93 -2.23 5.98
CA ILE A 31 3.83 -1.62 6.97
C ILE A 31 3.37 -1.94 8.39
N LEU A 32 2.08 -1.77 8.68
CA LEU A 32 1.51 -2.09 9.99
C LEU A 32 1.72 -3.57 10.34
N LEU A 33 1.42 -4.48 9.41
CA LEU A 33 1.61 -5.92 9.61
C LEU A 33 3.07 -6.25 9.93
N VAL A 34 4.02 -5.75 9.14
CA VAL A 34 5.46 -5.96 9.35
C VAL A 34 5.88 -5.46 10.73
N LYS A 35 5.47 -4.23 11.10
CA LYS A 35 5.77 -3.65 12.42
C LYS A 35 5.23 -4.53 13.55
N THR A 36 3.97 -4.95 13.46
CA THR A 36 3.36 -5.82 14.48
C THR A 36 4.10 -7.14 14.62
N LEU A 37 4.49 -7.78 13.51
CA LEU A 37 5.20 -9.06 13.58
C LEU A 37 6.61 -8.90 14.17
N LEU A 38 7.35 -7.86 13.78
CA LEU A 38 8.67 -7.56 14.35
C LEU A 38 8.58 -7.24 15.85
N LEU A 39 7.57 -6.47 16.28
CA LEU A 39 7.33 -6.16 17.70
C LEU A 39 6.99 -7.40 18.53
N ASN A 40 6.35 -8.40 17.91
CA ASN A 40 6.09 -9.71 18.53
C ASN A 40 7.31 -10.64 18.51
N GLY A 41 8.49 -10.14 18.09
CA GLY A 41 9.75 -10.87 18.16
C GLY A 41 10.05 -11.78 16.97
N LEU A 42 9.24 -11.72 15.90
CA LEU A 42 9.54 -12.49 14.69
C LEU A 42 10.77 -11.93 13.99
N SER A 43 11.61 -12.82 13.47
CA SER A 43 12.75 -12.46 12.63
C SER A 43 12.29 -11.93 11.26
N THR A 44 13.16 -11.19 10.57
CA THR A 44 12.87 -10.69 9.21
C THR A 44 12.56 -11.80 8.21
N GLU A 45 13.21 -12.95 8.34
CA GLU A 45 12.96 -14.11 7.47
C GLU A 45 11.59 -14.75 7.72
N GLU A 46 11.13 -14.81 8.98
CA GLU A 46 9.78 -15.25 9.31
C GLU A 46 8.74 -14.26 8.78
N VAL A 47 8.99 -12.96 8.93
CA VAL A 47 8.09 -11.92 8.40
C VAL A 47 7.96 -12.02 6.88
N LYS A 48 9.05 -12.21 6.12
CA LYS A 48 8.96 -12.45 4.67
C LYS A 48 8.09 -13.65 4.34
N LYS A 49 8.30 -14.75 5.06
CA LYS A 49 7.60 -16.01 4.83
C LYS A 49 6.10 -15.90 5.09
N TYR A 50 5.70 -15.24 6.18
CA TYR A 50 4.29 -15.20 6.60
C TYR A 50 3.52 -14.01 6.06
N ALA A 51 4.16 -12.86 5.87
CA ALA A 51 3.50 -11.64 5.38
C ALA A 51 3.61 -11.43 3.86
N ALA A 52 4.29 -12.33 3.14
CA ALA A 52 4.50 -12.24 1.70
C ALA A 52 5.06 -10.87 1.26
N VAL A 53 6.00 -10.35 2.06
CA VAL A 53 6.67 -9.05 1.84
C VAL A 53 8.13 -9.26 1.44
N THR A 54 8.68 -8.29 0.72
CA THR A 54 10.07 -8.22 0.29
C THR A 54 10.97 -7.56 1.33
N ASP A 55 12.29 -7.71 1.19
CA ASP A 55 13.28 -6.98 2.00
C ASP A 55 13.09 -5.47 1.94
N GLN A 56 12.78 -4.93 0.76
CA GLN A 56 12.59 -3.49 0.59
C GLN A 56 11.34 -2.98 1.33
N GLU A 57 10.26 -3.76 1.36
CA GLU A 57 9.05 -3.41 2.12
C GLU A 57 9.30 -3.48 3.62
N ILE A 58 10.07 -4.47 4.09
CA ILE A 58 10.48 -4.57 5.49
C ILE A 58 11.36 -3.38 5.89
N GLN A 59 12.32 -3.02 5.03
CA GLN A 59 13.23 -1.90 5.29
C GLN A 59 12.47 -0.58 5.35
N ARG A 60 11.56 -0.32 4.41
CA ARG A 60 10.67 0.86 4.46
C ARG A 60 9.84 0.91 5.74
N ALA A 61 9.29 -0.23 6.18
CA ALA A 61 8.51 -0.28 7.42
C ALA A 61 9.36 0.06 8.66
N LYS A 62 10.65 -0.32 8.66
CA LYS A 62 11.60 0.05 9.72
C LYS A 62 11.99 1.53 9.69
N GLU A 63 12.19 2.11 8.50
CA GLU A 63 12.56 3.52 8.32
C GLU A 63 11.43 4.50 8.65
N LEU A 64 10.17 4.08 8.48
CA LEU A 64 8.98 4.84 8.85
C LEU A 64 8.63 4.74 10.35
N SER A 65 9.59 4.37 11.21
CA SER A 65 9.44 4.27 12.67
C SER A 65 10.35 5.25 13.37
#